data_AF-A0A9W8JTQ2-F1
#
_entry.id   AF-A0A9W8JTQ2-F1
#
_cell.length_a   1.000
_cell.length_b   1.000
_cell.length_c   1.000
_cell.angle_alpha   90.00
_cell.angle_beta   90.00
_cell.angle_gamma   90.00
#
_symmetry.space_group_name_H-M   'P 1'
#
loop_
_entity.id
_entity.type
_entity.pdbx_description
1 polymer ?
#
loop_
_entity_poly.entity_id
_entity_poly.type
_entity_poly.pdbx_seq_one_letter_code
_entity_poly.pdbx_strand_id
1 'polypeptide(L)'
;MADITLQRILDMMSFAWAPNTKETYGAGLYIFHHYCDCRVPPVPESERGPASEELLLEFLAGCAGTYSGSTLKNYFYGVKAWHTLHGLRWDVDDTRLTSALTAVDRLAPPSSRRPKREPFTTDVITRIGANLNLSLPLDAAVFACLTTTFWSASRLGEFTVPSVGSFDPSRHVKRSDVSVNDGAGRLNLPVTCFFLPWTKCAPRGETAYWSPQDGPTDPKAALHNHFQVNNPAPGDALFGWKRANGVVRPLTRTEFMRRVNAAASAAGIGPLQGHGIRIGSVLEYMLRGIPFDVVRAIGRWSSDAFTLYLRKHATILAPYIQNSPILEPFTRIAMPRTR
;
A
#
# COMPACT_ATOMS: atom_id res chain seq x y z
N MET A 1 -12.46 -29.83 29.56
CA MET A 1 -12.84 -28.40 29.70
C MET A 1 -11.65 -27.45 29.55
N ALA A 2 -10.51 -27.68 30.23
CA ALA A 2 -9.31 -26.84 30.09
C ALA A 2 -8.77 -26.76 28.64
N ASP A 3 -8.76 -27.88 27.93
CA ASP A 3 -8.28 -27.98 26.55
C ASP A 3 -9.13 -27.16 25.55
N ILE A 4 -10.46 -27.16 25.73
CA ILE A 4 -11.40 -26.35 24.92
C ILE A 4 -11.18 -24.85 25.17
N THR A 5 -10.90 -24.44 26.41
CA THR A 5 -10.63 -23.04 26.74
C THR A 5 -9.31 -22.57 26.15
N LEU A 6 -8.25 -23.39 26.21
CA LEU A 6 -6.96 -23.07 25.60
C LEU A 6 -7.09 -22.92 24.09
N GLN A 7 -7.74 -23.87 23.41
CA GLN A 7 -7.94 -23.78 21.96
C GLN A 7 -8.69 -22.50 21.56
N ARG A 8 -9.72 -22.12 22.32
CA ARG A 8 -10.46 -20.86 22.07
C ARG A 8 -9.59 -19.62 22.25
N ILE A 9 -8.66 -19.61 23.21
CA ILE A 9 -7.70 -18.52 23.40
C ILE A 9 -6.74 -18.45 22.21
N LEU A 10 -6.20 -19.58 21.77
CA LEU A 10 -5.31 -19.66 20.60
C LEU A 10 -6.01 -19.18 19.33
N ASP A 11 -7.24 -19.65 19.10
CA ASP A 11 -8.06 -19.26 17.95
C ASP A 11 -8.28 -17.75 17.95
N MET A 12 -8.69 -17.18 19.08
CA MET A 12 -8.87 -15.74 19.27
C MET A 12 -7.57 -14.95 19.02
N MET A 13 -6.45 -15.34 19.64
CA MET A 13 -5.16 -14.69 19.46
C MET A 13 -4.68 -14.75 18.01
N SER A 14 -5.01 -15.82 17.29
CA SER A 14 -4.67 -15.93 15.87
C SER A 14 -5.30 -14.82 15.03
N PHE A 15 -6.44 -14.21 15.44
CA PHE A 15 -7.06 -13.09 14.72
C PHE A 15 -6.26 -11.78 14.81
N ALA A 16 -5.22 -11.71 15.66
CA ALA A 16 -4.33 -10.56 15.75
C ALA A 16 -3.51 -10.33 14.46
N TRP A 17 -3.33 -11.35 13.63
CA TRP A 17 -2.55 -11.26 12.39
C TRP A 17 -3.41 -11.48 11.15
N ALA A 18 -3.20 -10.63 10.13
CA ALA A 18 -3.84 -10.79 8.82
C ALA A 18 -3.35 -12.07 8.12
N PRO A 19 -4.15 -12.68 7.20
CA PRO A 19 -3.79 -13.93 6.51
C PRO A 19 -2.38 -13.93 5.89
N ASN A 20 -2.00 -12.90 5.13
CA ASN A 20 -0.66 -12.80 4.54
C ASN A 20 0.46 -12.68 5.59
N THR A 21 0.15 -12.14 6.77
CA THR A 21 1.13 -12.06 7.87
C THR A 21 1.35 -13.45 8.45
N LYS A 22 0.28 -14.24 8.65
CA LYS A 22 0.37 -15.64 9.07
C LYS A 22 1.20 -16.47 8.09
N GLU A 23 0.98 -16.30 6.78
CA GLU A 23 1.76 -16.97 5.73
C GLU A 23 3.26 -16.60 5.81
N THR A 24 3.57 -15.31 5.94
CA THR A 24 4.96 -14.84 6.07
C THR A 24 5.62 -15.36 7.35
N TYR A 25 4.90 -15.37 8.46
CA TYR A 25 5.40 -15.85 9.75
C TYR A 25 5.57 -17.37 9.76
N GLY A 26 4.67 -18.11 9.12
CA GLY A 26 4.80 -19.55 8.92
C GLY A 26 6.06 -19.91 8.13
N ALA A 27 6.37 -19.16 7.06
CA ALA A 27 7.65 -19.31 6.36
C ALA A 27 8.85 -19.02 7.28
N GLY A 28 8.72 -18.04 8.18
CA GLY A 28 9.71 -17.74 9.21
C GLY A 28 9.99 -18.89 10.16
N LEU A 29 8.93 -19.51 10.67
CA LEU A 29 9.03 -20.69 11.54
C LEU A 29 9.70 -21.86 10.80
N TYR A 30 9.28 -22.12 9.57
CA TYR A 30 9.90 -23.16 8.75
C TYR A 30 11.43 -22.96 8.64
N ILE A 31 11.86 -21.73 8.32
CA ILE A 31 13.29 -21.40 8.19
C ILE A 31 14.03 -21.50 9.53
N PHE A 32 13.41 -21.12 10.65
CA PHE A 32 13.98 -21.31 11.99
C PHE A 32 14.18 -22.79 12.34
N HIS A 33 13.16 -23.63 12.14
CA HIS A 33 13.30 -25.06 12.40
C HIS A 33 14.35 -25.71 11.49
N HIS A 34 14.38 -25.35 10.21
CA HIS A 34 15.40 -25.81 9.28
C HIS A 34 16.81 -25.39 9.73
N TYR A 35 16.99 -24.15 10.20
CA TYR A 35 18.26 -23.70 10.78
C TYR A 35 18.67 -24.58 11.96
N CYS A 36 17.75 -24.84 12.89
CA CYS A 36 17.98 -25.71 14.05
C CYS A 36 18.35 -27.15 13.67
N ASP A 37 17.72 -27.70 12.62
CA ASP A 37 18.02 -29.04 12.09
C ASP A 37 19.41 -29.12 11.46
N CYS A 38 19.87 -28.05 10.81
CA CYS A 38 21.15 -27.99 10.13
C CYS A 38 22.35 -27.69 11.06
N ARG A 39 22.13 -27.44 12.35
CA ARG A 39 23.22 -27.26 13.33
C ARG A 39 23.95 -28.59 13.58
N VAL A 40 25.19 -28.49 14.04
CA VAL A 40 26.01 -29.66 14.41
C VAL A 40 26.52 -29.49 15.85
N PRO A 41 25.96 -30.22 16.84
CA PRO A 41 24.80 -31.10 16.73
C PRO A 41 23.49 -30.32 16.45
N PRO A 42 22.44 -30.96 15.92
CA PRO A 42 21.13 -30.32 15.75
C PRO A 42 20.56 -29.86 17.09
N VAL A 43 19.83 -28.74 17.09
CA VAL A 43 19.18 -28.23 18.29
C VAL A 43 17.97 -29.12 18.62
N PRO A 44 17.89 -29.74 19.81
CA PRO A 44 16.75 -30.58 20.21
C PRO A 44 15.43 -29.82 20.13
N GLU A 45 14.34 -30.48 19.74
CA GLU A 45 13.02 -29.83 19.61
C GLU A 45 12.56 -29.18 20.93
N SER A 46 12.88 -29.80 22.06
CA SER A 46 12.61 -29.27 23.41
C SER A 46 13.32 -27.95 23.72
N GLU A 47 14.40 -27.62 23.01
CA GLU A 47 15.16 -26.37 23.18
C GLU A 47 14.76 -25.28 22.18
N ARG A 48 13.93 -25.61 21.18
CA ARG A 48 13.43 -24.64 20.20
C ARG A 48 12.30 -23.77 20.74
N GLY A 49 11.65 -24.19 21.83
CA GLY A 49 10.55 -23.48 22.49
C GLY A 49 10.44 -23.84 23.98
N PRO A 50 10.72 -22.92 24.92
CA PRO A 50 11.16 -21.55 24.69
C PRO A 50 12.60 -21.46 24.15
N ALA A 51 12.79 -20.80 23.02
CA ALA A 51 14.11 -20.54 22.45
C ALA A 51 14.89 -19.57 23.35
N SER A 52 16.18 -19.85 23.57
CA SER A 52 17.07 -18.93 24.27
C SER A 52 17.39 -17.69 23.43
N GLU A 53 17.77 -16.58 24.09
CA GLU A 53 18.30 -15.40 23.40
C GLU A 53 19.46 -15.78 22.47
N GLU A 54 20.38 -16.62 22.95
CA GLU A 54 21.54 -17.07 22.18
C GLU A 54 21.11 -17.76 20.88
N LEU A 55 20.20 -18.74 20.94
CA LEU A 55 19.71 -19.45 19.75
C LEU A 55 19.03 -18.50 18.76
N LEU A 56 18.25 -17.54 19.27
CA LEU A 56 17.56 -16.54 18.45
C LEU A 56 18.53 -15.59 17.74
N LEU A 57 19.59 -15.15 18.43
CA LEU A 57 20.63 -14.31 17.85
C LEU A 57 21.53 -15.09 16.89
N GLU A 58 21.84 -16.35 17.20
CA GLU A 58 22.56 -17.26 16.30
C GLU A 58 21.77 -17.48 15.00
N PHE A 59 20.46 -17.70 15.10
CA PHE A 59 19.59 -17.81 13.93
C PHE A 59 19.67 -16.57 13.03
N LEU A 60 19.58 -15.37 13.62
CA LEU A 60 19.75 -14.12 12.88
C LEU A 60 21.13 -14.01 12.23
N ALA A 61 22.19 -14.39 12.96
CA ALA A 61 23.56 -14.34 12.46
C ALA A 61 23.78 -15.35 11.31
N GLY A 62 23.30 -16.58 11.44
CA GLY A 62 23.45 -17.64 10.43
C GLY A 62 22.67 -17.39 9.14
N CYS A 63 21.59 -16.61 9.20
CA CYS A 63 20.80 -16.22 8.03
C CYS A 63 21.16 -14.83 7.48
N ALA A 64 22.00 -14.06 8.18
CA ALA A 64 22.44 -12.74 7.73
C ALA A 64 23.22 -12.85 6.42
N GLY A 65 23.00 -11.91 5.50
CA GLY A 65 23.63 -11.96 4.17
C GLY A 65 23.02 -12.96 3.18
N THR A 66 22.03 -13.75 3.59
CA THR A 66 21.27 -14.61 2.66
C THR A 66 19.96 -13.96 2.23
N TYR A 67 19.26 -13.32 3.17
CA TYR A 67 17.94 -12.71 2.94
C TYR A 67 17.99 -11.18 2.98
N SER A 68 16.96 -10.53 2.43
CA SER A 68 16.76 -9.10 2.69
C SER A 68 16.55 -8.86 4.19
N GLY A 69 17.00 -7.70 4.71
CA GLY A 69 16.82 -7.37 6.12
C GLY A 69 15.35 -7.43 6.56
N SER A 70 14.44 -6.95 5.71
CA SER A 70 12.99 -7.05 5.97
C SER A 70 12.46 -8.48 6.02
N THR A 71 13.01 -9.39 5.20
CA THR A 71 12.59 -10.79 5.18
C THR A 71 13.03 -11.49 6.45
N LEU A 72 14.30 -11.36 6.82
CA LEU A 72 14.83 -12.03 8.01
C LEU A 72 14.20 -11.50 9.31
N LYS A 73 13.92 -10.19 9.38
CA LYS A 73 13.10 -9.60 10.45
C LYS A 73 11.72 -10.25 10.55
N ASN A 74 11.02 -10.40 9.42
CA ASN A 74 9.72 -11.06 9.43
C ASN A 74 9.80 -12.52 9.88
N TYR A 75 10.88 -13.23 9.51
CA TYR A 75 11.09 -14.59 9.98
C TYR A 75 11.27 -14.66 11.49
N PHE A 76 12.13 -13.80 12.04
CA PHE A 76 12.32 -13.65 13.48
C PHE A 76 11.01 -13.31 14.21
N TYR A 77 10.22 -12.37 13.68
CA TYR A 77 8.92 -12.03 14.27
C TYR A 77 7.89 -13.16 14.14
N GLY A 78 8.04 -14.06 13.16
CA GLY A 78 7.29 -15.31 13.11
C GLY A 78 7.59 -16.22 14.30
N VAL A 79 8.87 -16.37 14.64
CA VAL A 79 9.31 -17.10 15.85
C VAL A 79 8.75 -16.45 17.11
N LYS A 80 8.83 -15.12 17.23
CA LYS A 80 8.23 -14.37 18.35
C LYS A 80 6.71 -14.58 18.44
N ALA A 81 6.00 -14.54 17.31
CA ALA A 81 4.56 -14.74 17.28
C ALA A 81 4.17 -16.16 17.72
N TRP A 82 4.94 -17.17 17.31
CA TRP A 82 4.74 -18.54 17.77
C TRP A 82 4.93 -18.70 19.28
N HIS A 83 5.99 -18.12 19.84
CA HIS A 83 6.19 -18.10 21.30
C HIS A 83 5.03 -17.41 22.02
N THR A 84 4.61 -16.25 21.51
CA THR A 84 3.49 -15.48 22.07
C THR A 84 2.19 -16.28 22.05
N LEU A 85 1.90 -16.96 20.93
CA LEU A 85 0.68 -17.74 20.76
C LEU A 85 0.63 -18.92 21.73
N HIS A 86 1.76 -19.61 21.94
CA HIS A 86 1.83 -20.79 22.79
C HIS A 86 2.16 -20.48 24.26
N GLY A 87 2.18 -19.21 24.66
CA GLY A 87 2.49 -18.80 26.03
C GLY A 87 3.92 -19.15 26.47
N LEU A 88 4.84 -19.29 25.51
CA LEU A 88 6.24 -19.60 25.79
C LEU A 88 6.97 -18.36 26.30
N ARG A 89 7.94 -18.56 27.20
CA ARG A 89 8.82 -17.50 27.70
C ARG A 89 9.55 -16.81 26.54
N TRP A 90 9.59 -15.48 26.58
CA TRP A 90 10.30 -14.65 25.59
C TRP A 90 11.24 -13.69 26.32
N ASP A 91 12.47 -14.13 26.54
CA ASP A 91 13.49 -13.38 27.26
C ASP A 91 14.63 -13.01 26.31
N VAL A 92 14.42 -11.93 25.58
CA VAL A 92 15.41 -11.38 24.64
C VAL A 92 15.68 -9.94 25.03
N ASP A 93 16.94 -9.56 25.21
CA ASP A 93 17.29 -8.17 25.51
C ASP A 93 17.03 -7.28 24.29
N ASP A 94 16.24 -6.22 24.47
CA ASP A 94 15.83 -5.34 23.39
C ASP A 94 17.03 -4.61 22.74
N THR A 95 18.09 -4.32 23.51
CA THR A 95 19.29 -3.64 23.01
C THR A 95 20.10 -4.55 22.09
N ARG A 96 20.33 -5.79 22.51
CA ARG A 96 20.98 -6.83 21.71
C ARG A 96 20.18 -7.16 20.47
N LEU A 97 18.86 -7.33 20.60
CA LEU A 97 17.98 -7.57 19.47
C LEU A 97 18.03 -6.42 18.46
N THR A 98 17.94 -5.18 18.92
CA THR A 98 18.01 -4.00 18.05
C THR A 98 19.34 -3.94 17.30
N SER A 99 20.44 -4.27 17.98
CA SER A 99 21.77 -4.33 17.39
C SER A 99 21.88 -5.42 16.32
N ALA A 100 21.38 -6.63 16.62
CA ALA A 100 21.37 -7.75 15.68
C ALA A 100 20.49 -7.45 14.45
N LEU A 101 19.29 -6.90 14.65
CA LEU A 101 18.40 -6.49 13.55
C LEU A 101 18.99 -5.36 12.69
N THR A 102 19.80 -4.48 13.29
CA THR A 102 20.57 -3.46 12.57
C THR A 102 21.69 -4.09 11.73
N ALA A 103 22.41 -5.06 12.30
CA ALA A 103 23.43 -5.81 11.57
C ALA A 103 22.82 -6.57 10.39
N VAL A 104 21.67 -7.22 10.58
CA VAL A 104 20.90 -7.90 9.53
C VAL A 104 20.57 -6.96 8.36
N ASP A 105 20.14 -5.73 8.61
CA ASP A 105 19.90 -4.76 7.52
C ASP A 105 21.18 -4.37 6.78
N ARG A 106 22.28 -4.20 7.51
CA ARG A 106 23.58 -3.79 6.93
C ARG A 106 24.19 -4.90 6.08
N LEU A 107 24.09 -6.13 6.55
CA LEU A 107 24.61 -7.34 5.89
C LEU A 107 23.70 -7.84 4.76
N ALA A 108 22.46 -7.35 4.65
CA ALA A 108 21.54 -7.75 3.59
C ALA A 108 22.20 -7.64 2.19
N PRO A 109 22.04 -8.65 1.32
CA PRO A 109 22.65 -8.67 0.00
C PRO A 109 22.39 -7.38 -0.78
N PRO A 110 23.38 -6.80 -1.47
CA PRO A 110 23.14 -5.65 -2.35
C PRO A 110 22.03 -5.93 -3.37
N SER A 111 21.96 -7.17 -3.89
CA SER A 111 20.90 -7.64 -4.81
C SER A 111 19.49 -7.58 -4.23
N SER A 112 19.34 -7.59 -2.90
CA SER A 112 18.05 -7.49 -2.22
C SER A 112 17.53 -6.04 -2.13
N ARG A 113 18.40 -5.04 -2.36
CA ARG A 113 18.04 -3.63 -2.30
C ARG A 113 17.38 -3.21 -3.61
N ARG A 114 16.10 -2.85 -3.53
CA ARG A 114 15.35 -2.35 -4.69
C ARG A 114 15.55 -0.84 -4.84
N PRO A 115 15.66 -0.32 -6.07
CA PRO A 115 15.68 1.13 -6.29
C PRO A 115 14.39 1.77 -5.76
N LYS A 116 14.48 3.05 -5.38
CA LYS A 116 13.29 3.81 -5.01
C LYS A 116 12.35 3.85 -6.20
N ARG A 117 11.06 3.62 -5.93
CA ARG A 117 10.01 3.70 -6.96
C ARG A 117 9.82 5.15 -7.36
N GLU A 118 9.78 5.40 -8.66
CA GLU A 118 9.50 6.71 -9.22
C GLU A 118 8.04 7.13 -8.97
N PRO A 119 7.79 8.41 -8.66
CA PRO A 119 6.45 8.96 -8.57
C PRO A 119 5.80 9.05 -9.96
N PHE A 120 4.50 8.81 -10.02
CA PHE A 120 3.72 9.32 -11.15
C PHE A 120 3.64 10.85 -11.02
N THR A 121 3.79 11.57 -12.12
CA THR A 121 3.52 13.02 -12.18
C THR A 121 2.30 13.26 -13.04
N THR A 122 1.71 14.45 -12.96
CA THR A 122 0.66 14.87 -13.88
C THR A 122 1.11 14.76 -15.34
N ASP A 123 2.33 15.18 -15.67
CA ASP A 123 2.95 14.99 -16.99
C ASP A 123 2.99 13.51 -17.44
N VAL A 124 3.44 12.61 -16.58
CA VAL A 124 3.46 11.16 -16.86
C VAL A 124 2.05 10.64 -17.13
N ILE A 125 1.07 11.05 -16.32
CA ILE A 125 -0.34 10.64 -16.49
C ILE A 125 -0.91 11.20 -17.79
N THR A 126 -0.62 12.45 -18.14
CA THR A 126 -1.01 13.07 -19.42
C THR A 126 -0.46 12.30 -20.61
N ARG A 127 0.83 11.97 -20.60
CA ARG A 127 1.50 11.21 -21.67
C ARG A 127 0.96 9.79 -21.79
N ILE A 128 0.66 9.13 -20.67
CA ILE A 128 -0.06 7.86 -20.65
C ILE A 128 -1.43 8.02 -21.29
N GLY A 129 -2.21 9.01 -20.87
CA GLY A 129 -3.55 9.29 -21.40
C GLY A 129 -3.57 9.52 -22.91
N ALA A 130 -2.58 10.25 -23.44
CA ALA A 130 -2.41 10.47 -24.88
C ALA A 130 -2.12 9.18 -25.68
N ASN A 131 -1.68 8.10 -25.02
CA ASN A 131 -1.43 6.79 -25.61
C ASN A 131 -2.52 5.76 -25.26
N LEU A 132 -3.65 6.22 -24.72
CA LEU A 132 -4.88 5.45 -24.50
C LEU A 132 -5.94 5.89 -25.51
N ASN A 133 -6.70 4.94 -26.07
CA ASN A 133 -7.89 5.26 -26.83
C ASN A 133 -9.08 5.23 -25.88
N LEU A 134 -9.48 6.40 -25.36
CA LEU A 134 -10.52 6.52 -24.33
C LEU A 134 -11.94 6.18 -24.82
N SER A 135 -12.13 5.90 -26.12
CA SER A 135 -13.37 5.31 -26.64
C SER A 135 -13.41 3.79 -26.48
N LEU A 136 -12.28 3.14 -26.19
CA LEU A 136 -12.24 1.71 -25.92
C LEU A 136 -12.58 1.42 -24.44
N PRO A 137 -13.43 0.42 -24.16
CA PRO A 137 -13.85 0.04 -22.81
C PRO A 137 -12.72 -0.09 -21.77
N LEU A 138 -11.67 -0.85 -22.09
CA LEU A 138 -10.57 -1.08 -21.17
C LEU A 138 -9.79 0.21 -20.87
N ASP A 139 -9.47 0.98 -21.91
CA ASP A 139 -8.65 2.19 -21.81
C ASP A 139 -9.36 3.28 -21.02
N ALA A 140 -10.68 3.45 -21.24
CA ALA A 140 -11.52 4.35 -20.45
C ALA A 140 -11.50 3.99 -18.96
N ALA A 141 -11.66 2.70 -18.62
CA ALA A 141 -11.63 2.22 -17.24
C ALA A 141 -10.25 2.38 -16.59
N VAL A 142 -9.18 2.08 -17.35
CA VAL A 142 -7.79 2.23 -16.89
C VAL A 142 -7.47 3.69 -16.59
N PHE A 143 -7.83 4.61 -17.48
CA PHE A 143 -7.53 6.03 -17.30
C PHE A 143 -8.31 6.62 -16.12
N ALA A 144 -9.62 6.32 -16.02
CA ALA A 144 -10.45 6.76 -14.90
C ALA A 144 -9.96 6.19 -13.56
N CYS A 145 -9.51 4.93 -13.53
CA CYS A 145 -8.93 4.31 -12.34
C CYS A 145 -7.60 4.98 -11.95
N LEU A 146 -6.75 5.29 -12.93
CA LEU A 146 -5.45 5.94 -12.71
C LEU A 146 -5.62 7.34 -12.10
N THR A 147 -6.45 8.19 -12.71
CA THR A 147 -6.69 9.56 -12.20
C THR A 147 -7.42 9.54 -10.86
N THR A 148 -8.41 8.67 -10.68
CA THR A 148 -9.10 8.51 -9.38
C THR A 148 -8.13 8.08 -8.29
N THR A 149 -7.29 7.08 -8.55
CA THR A 149 -6.31 6.59 -7.56
C THR A 149 -5.28 7.67 -7.22
N PHE A 150 -4.84 8.43 -8.22
CA PHE A 150 -3.89 9.53 -8.05
C PHE A 150 -4.48 10.68 -7.23
N TRP A 151 -5.64 11.23 -7.60
CA TRP A 151 -6.21 12.39 -6.93
C TRP A 151 -6.89 12.10 -5.59
N SER A 152 -7.11 10.82 -5.25
CA SER A 152 -7.57 10.42 -3.91
C SER A 152 -6.44 9.91 -3.00
N ALA A 153 -5.18 9.97 -3.45
CA ALA A 153 -4.01 9.40 -2.77
C ALA A 153 -4.22 7.94 -2.30
N SER A 154 -5.01 7.17 -3.06
CA SER A 154 -5.46 5.84 -2.68
C SER A 154 -4.46 4.76 -3.08
N ARG A 155 -4.55 3.57 -2.46
CA ARG A 155 -3.80 2.42 -2.98
C ARG A 155 -4.51 1.90 -4.22
N LEU A 156 -3.75 1.51 -5.25
CA LEU A 156 -4.34 0.91 -6.45
C LEU A 156 -5.25 -0.30 -6.16
N GLY A 157 -4.92 -1.10 -5.15
CA GLY A 157 -5.73 -2.24 -4.73
C GLY A 157 -7.07 -1.89 -4.08
N GLU A 158 -7.33 -0.62 -3.77
CA GLU A 158 -8.63 -0.15 -3.27
C GLU A 158 -9.63 0.06 -4.42
N PHE A 159 -9.13 0.25 -5.65
CA PHE A 159 -9.92 0.48 -6.87
C PHE A 159 -9.78 -0.62 -7.93
N THR A 160 -9.02 -1.68 -7.64
CA THR A 160 -8.83 -2.83 -8.53
C THR A 160 -9.04 -4.13 -7.76
N VAL A 161 -9.33 -5.21 -8.48
CA VAL A 161 -9.48 -6.54 -7.88
C VAL A 161 -8.22 -7.40 -8.07
N PRO A 162 -7.93 -8.36 -7.17
CA PRO A 162 -6.83 -9.31 -7.33
C PRO A 162 -6.94 -10.16 -8.60
N SER A 163 -8.14 -10.68 -8.89
CA SER A 163 -8.45 -11.48 -10.07
C SER A 163 -9.89 -11.21 -10.52
N VAL A 164 -10.25 -11.72 -11.69
CA VAL A 164 -11.59 -11.51 -12.26
C VAL A 164 -12.69 -12.10 -11.38
N GLY A 165 -12.44 -13.31 -10.86
CA GLY A 165 -13.40 -14.04 -10.03
C GLY A 165 -13.36 -13.64 -8.56
N SER A 166 -12.47 -12.73 -8.15
CA SER A 166 -12.35 -12.30 -6.76
C SER A 166 -13.17 -11.05 -6.44
N PHE A 167 -13.98 -10.55 -7.37
CA PHE A 167 -14.84 -9.42 -7.08
C PHE A 167 -15.86 -9.82 -6.01
N ASP A 168 -15.95 -8.97 -4.98
CA ASP A 168 -16.79 -9.17 -3.81
C ASP A 168 -17.36 -7.80 -3.44
N PRO A 169 -18.67 -7.58 -3.56
CA PRO A 169 -19.32 -6.29 -3.33
C PRO A 169 -19.23 -5.81 -1.87
N SER A 170 -18.91 -6.70 -0.92
CA SER A 170 -18.68 -6.37 0.49
C SER A 170 -17.26 -5.89 0.78
N ARG A 171 -16.33 -6.09 -0.15
CA ARG A 171 -14.91 -5.75 0.01
C ARG A 171 -14.38 -4.79 -1.03
N HIS A 172 -15.00 -4.74 -2.20
CA HIS A 172 -14.55 -3.95 -3.34
C HIS A 172 -15.57 -2.86 -3.68
N VAL A 173 -15.05 -1.71 -4.10
CA VAL A 173 -15.84 -0.55 -4.49
C VAL A 173 -16.69 -0.84 -5.74
N LYS A 174 -17.95 -0.43 -5.67
CA LYS A 174 -18.98 -0.64 -6.69
C LYS A 174 -19.38 0.67 -7.35
N ARG A 175 -20.12 0.59 -8.45
CA ARG A 175 -20.70 1.77 -9.08
C ARG A 175 -21.63 2.55 -8.14
N SER A 176 -22.40 1.87 -7.29
CA SER A 176 -23.31 2.49 -6.32
C SER A 176 -22.60 3.12 -5.13
N ASP A 177 -21.31 2.85 -4.92
CA ASP A 177 -20.53 3.41 -3.81
C ASP A 177 -19.96 4.81 -4.14
N VAL A 178 -20.28 5.35 -5.32
CA VAL A 178 -19.88 6.69 -5.77
C VAL A 178 -20.98 7.70 -5.47
N SER A 179 -20.63 8.78 -4.78
CA SER A 179 -21.50 9.94 -4.58
C SER A 179 -20.83 11.22 -5.07
N VAL A 180 -21.59 12.06 -5.77
CA VAL A 180 -21.14 13.36 -6.26
C VAL A 180 -21.89 14.43 -5.48
N ASN A 181 -21.15 15.36 -4.88
CA ASN A 181 -21.69 16.55 -4.26
C ASN A 181 -21.12 17.75 -5.01
N ASP A 182 -21.89 18.34 -5.93
CA ASP A 182 -21.46 19.49 -6.73
C ASP A 182 -21.40 20.81 -5.93
N GLY A 183 -21.78 20.79 -4.65
CA GLY A 183 -21.90 21.96 -3.79
C GLY A 183 -21.55 21.67 -2.33
N ALA A 184 -20.41 21.02 -2.07
CA ALA A 184 -20.07 20.61 -0.72
C ALA A 184 -19.71 21.81 0.18
N GLY A 185 -20.37 21.88 1.34
CA GLY A 185 -20.07 22.85 2.40
C GLY A 185 -20.39 24.31 2.01
N ARG A 186 -19.90 25.25 2.83
CA ARG A 186 -20.20 26.69 2.66
C ARG A 186 -19.61 27.31 1.40
N LEU A 187 -18.58 26.70 0.83
CA LEU A 187 -17.87 27.21 -0.35
C LEU A 187 -18.45 26.66 -1.66
N ASN A 188 -19.46 25.78 -1.60
CA ASN A 188 -20.12 25.19 -2.77
C ASN A 188 -19.13 24.55 -3.76
N LEU A 189 -18.13 23.83 -3.24
CA LEU A 189 -17.09 23.22 -4.06
C LEU A 189 -17.45 21.76 -4.40
N PRO A 190 -17.24 21.31 -5.65
CA PRO A 190 -17.56 19.96 -6.04
C PRO A 190 -16.59 18.94 -5.42
N VAL A 191 -17.15 17.85 -4.89
CA VAL A 191 -16.41 16.70 -4.34
C VAL A 191 -17.06 15.41 -4.84
N THR A 192 -16.23 14.49 -5.33
CA THR A 192 -16.65 13.11 -5.61
C THR A 192 -16.10 12.19 -4.53
N CYS A 193 -16.98 11.40 -3.94
CA CYS A 193 -16.68 10.48 -2.85
C CYS A 193 -16.86 9.02 -3.32
N PHE A 194 -16.00 8.16 -2.78
CA PHE A 194 -15.99 6.72 -3.03
C PHE A 194 -16.01 6.02 -1.68
N PHE A 195 -17.13 5.40 -1.33
CA PHE A 195 -17.16 4.52 -0.16
C PHE A 195 -16.39 3.24 -0.49
N LEU A 196 -15.29 2.99 0.22
CA LEU A 196 -14.54 1.74 0.11
C LEU A 196 -15.08 0.79 1.18
N PRO A 197 -15.75 -0.32 0.81
CA PRO A 197 -16.36 -1.21 1.80
C PRO A 197 -15.36 -1.84 2.76
N TRP A 198 -14.12 -2.03 2.32
CA TRP A 198 -13.06 -2.61 3.13
C TRP A 198 -11.69 -2.06 2.74
N THR A 199 -10.86 -1.76 3.74
CA THR A 199 -9.41 -1.60 3.56
C THR A 199 -8.65 -2.34 4.66
N LYS A 200 -7.33 -2.49 4.47
CA LYS A 200 -6.45 -3.10 5.48
C LYS A 200 -6.55 -2.39 6.84
N CYS A 201 -6.79 -1.09 6.86
CA CYS A 201 -6.79 -0.27 8.07
C CYS A 201 -8.20 0.07 8.56
N ALA A 202 -9.21 -0.05 7.70
CA ALA A 202 -10.61 0.19 8.03
C ALA A 202 -11.48 -1.00 7.56
N PRO A 203 -11.60 -2.07 8.36
CA PRO A 203 -12.39 -3.24 8.00
C PRO A 203 -13.89 -2.98 7.89
N ARG A 204 -14.38 -1.86 8.46
CA ARG A 204 -15.76 -1.37 8.35
C ARG A 204 -15.96 -0.34 7.23
N GLY A 205 -14.94 -0.18 6.39
CA GLY A 205 -14.91 0.77 5.30
C GLY A 205 -14.47 2.18 5.70
N GLU A 206 -14.14 2.96 4.68
CA GLU A 206 -13.72 4.35 4.77
C GLU A 206 -13.98 5.05 3.42
N THR A 207 -14.03 6.38 3.41
CA THR A 207 -14.33 7.14 2.19
C THR A 207 -13.07 7.75 1.60
N ALA A 208 -12.80 7.45 0.33
CA ALA A 208 -11.85 8.19 -0.49
C ALA A 208 -12.57 9.31 -1.23
N TYR A 209 -11.88 10.40 -1.53
CA TYR A 209 -12.49 11.55 -2.21
C TYR A 209 -11.47 12.26 -3.07
N TRP A 210 -11.96 12.95 -4.10
CA TRP A 210 -11.20 13.92 -4.87
C TRP A 210 -12.13 15.06 -5.33
N SER A 211 -11.53 16.18 -5.73
CA SER A 211 -12.21 17.29 -6.40
C SER A 211 -11.72 17.42 -7.85
N PRO A 212 -12.52 18.01 -8.75
CA PRO A 212 -12.13 18.26 -10.14
C PRO A 212 -10.78 18.99 -10.22
N GLN A 213 -10.04 18.70 -11.29
CA GLN A 213 -8.75 19.32 -11.56
C GLN A 213 -8.75 19.95 -12.94
N ASP A 214 -7.82 20.85 -13.19
CA ASP A 214 -7.64 21.41 -14.52
C ASP A 214 -6.82 20.48 -15.42
N GLY A 215 -7.16 20.48 -16.70
CA GLY A 215 -6.37 19.83 -17.74
C GLY A 215 -6.61 18.33 -17.92
N PRO A 216 -5.72 17.65 -18.66
CA PRO A 216 -5.95 16.30 -19.18
C PRO A 216 -5.95 15.19 -18.12
N THR A 217 -5.54 15.51 -16.89
CA THR A 217 -5.54 14.55 -15.76
C THR A 217 -6.77 14.70 -14.86
N ASP A 218 -7.78 15.47 -15.27
CA ASP A 218 -9.00 15.69 -14.48
C ASP A 218 -9.72 14.36 -14.18
N PRO A 219 -9.85 13.98 -12.88
CA PRO A 219 -10.52 12.76 -12.52
C PRO A 219 -12.03 12.82 -12.79
N LYS A 220 -12.67 14.00 -12.82
CA LYS A 220 -14.10 14.13 -13.13
C LYS A 220 -14.38 13.81 -14.59
N ALA A 221 -13.65 14.42 -15.52
CA ALA A 221 -13.76 14.12 -16.94
C ALA A 221 -13.45 12.65 -17.24
N ALA A 222 -12.38 12.09 -16.66
CA ALA A 222 -12.02 10.69 -16.87
C ALA A 222 -13.09 9.71 -16.34
N LEU A 223 -13.62 9.94 -15.13
CA LEU A 223 -14.68 9.11 -14.56
C LEU A 223 -15.99 9.23 -15.36
N HIS A 224 -16.35 10.43 -15.80
CA HIS A 224 -17.50 10.64 -16.66
C HIS A 224 -17.37 9.88 -17.99
N ASN A 225 -16.21 9.96 -18.65
CA ASN A 225 -15.95 9.19 -19.87
C ASN A 225 -16.09 7.68 -19.64
N HIS A 226 -15.56 7.17 -18.52
CA HIS A 226 -15.72 5.75 -18.16
C HIS A 226 -17.20 5.35 -18.01
N PHE A 227 -18.03 6.20 -17.41
CA PHE A 227 -19.46 5.93 -17.32
C PHE A 227 -20.19 6.05 -18.66
N GLN A 228 -19.75 6.90 -19.57
CA GLN A 228 -20.29 6.96 -20.94
C GLN A 228 -19.97 5.69 -21.73
N VAL A 229 -18.72 5.20 -21.66
CA VAL A 229 -18.25 4.05 -22.45
C VAL A 229 -18.68 2.71 -21.83
N ASN A 230 -18.46 2.53 -20.52
CA ASN A 230 -18.67 1.26 -19.84
C ASN A 230 -20.00 1.17 -19.12
N ASN A 231 -20.46 2.25 -18.49
CA ASN A 231 -21.64 2.30 -17.62
C ASN A 231 -21.90 1.01 -16.79
N PRO A 232 -21.02 0.63 -15.85
CA PRO A 232 -21.23 -0.56 -15.02
C PRO A 232 -22.55 -0.47 -14.25
N ALA A 233 -23.21 -1.60 -14.00
CA ALA A 233 -24.43 -1.62 -13.20
C ALA A 233 -24.14 -1.23 -11.74
N PRO A 234 -25.13 -0.79 -10.94
CA PRO A 234 -24.92 -0.34 -9.56
C PRO A 234 -24.11 -1.33 -8.69
N GLY A 235 -24.34 -2.63 -8.85
CA GLY A 235 -23.66 -3.70 -8.12
C GLY A 235 -22.31 -4.14 -8.70
N ASP A 236 -21.97 -3.70 -9.91
CA ASP A 236 -20.70 -4.05 -10.56
C ASP A 236 -19.53 -3.26 -9.96
N ALA A 237 -18.31 -3.78 -10.15
CA ALA A 237 -17.09 -3.07 -9.81
C ALA A 237 -17.07 -1.67 -10.46
N LEU A 238 -16.67 -0.66 -9.70
CA LEU A 238 -16.63 0.73 -10.17
C LEU A 238 -15.87 0.88 -11.50
N PHE A 239 -14.68 0.31 -11.57
CA PHE A 239 -13.88 0.25 -12.79
C PHE A 239 -14.08 -1.10 -13.48
N GLY A 240 -15.33 -1.46 -13.77
CA GLY A 240 -15.67 -2.56 -14.65
C GLY A 240 -15.66 -2.13 -16.12
N TRP A 241 -15.12 -2.94 -17.02
CA TRP A 241 -15.11 -2.63 -18.46
C TRP A 241 -15.85 -3.68 -19.28
N LYS A 242 -16.57 -3.25 -20.31
CA LYS A 242 -17.35 -4.11 -21.20
C LYS A 242 -16.45 -4.87 -22.17
N ARG A 243 -16.59 -6.18 -22.24
CA ARG A 243 -16.01 -6.99 -23.31
C ARG A 243 -16.88 -6.95 -24.57
N ALA A 244 -16.35 -7.46 -25.68
CA ALA A 244 -17.07 -7.58 -26.95
C ALA A 244 -18.39 -8.39 -26.83
N ASN A 245 -18.47 -9.33 -25.89
CA ASN A 245 -19.68 -10.11 -25.62
C ASN A 245 -20.67 -9.41 -24.66
N GLY A 246 -20.44 -8.13 -24.32
CA GLY A 246 -21.30 -7.34 -23.43
C GLY A 246 -21.07 -7.55 -21.93
N VAL A 247 -20.31 -8.58 -21.52
CA VAL A 247 -20.05 -8.88 -20.11
C VAL A 247 -19.09 -7.84 -19.51
N VAL A 248 -19.48 -7.25 -18.39
CA VAL A 248 -18.64 -6.33 -17.60
C VAL A 248 -17.62 -7.14 -16.81
N ARG A 249 -16.34 -6.81 -16.97
CA ARG A 249 -15.23 -7.44 -16.25
C ARG A 249 -14.65 -6.45 -15.23
N PRO A 250 -14.50 -6.80 -13.96
CA PRO A 250 -13.81 -5.94 -13.01
C PRO A 250 -12.34 -5.74 -13.43
N LEU A 251 -11.85 -4.50 -13.29
CA LEU A 251 -10.46 -4.18 -13.62
C LEU A 251 -9.52 -4.79 -12.57
N THR A 252 -8.75 -5.79 -13.02
CA THR A 252 -7.73 -6.41 -12.19
C THR A 252 -6.48 -5.52 -12.11
N ARG A 253 -5.74 -5.63 -11.01
CA ARG A 253 -4.45 -4.93 -10.85
C ARG A 253 -3.47 -5.28 -11.99
N THR A 254 -3.41 -6.56 -12.37
CA THR A 254 -2.53 -7.04 -13.45
C THR A 254 -2.88 -6.40 -14.78
N GLU A 255 -4.17 -6.38 -15.13
CA GLU A 255 -4.63 -5.80 -16.39
C GLU A 255 -4.41 -4.28 -16.44
N PHE A 256 -4.69 -3.59 -15.33
CA PHE A 256 -4.40 -2.17 -15.18
C PHE A 256 -2.90 -1.89 -15.41
N MET A 257 -2.01 -2.59 -14.69
CA MET A 257 -0.57 -2.34 -14.80
C MET A 257 -0.04 -2.73 -16.18
N ARG A 258 -0.57 -3.78 -16.80
CA ARG A 258 -0.22 -4.18 -18.16
C ARG A 258 -0.54 -3.06 -19.15
N ARG A 259 -1.76 -2.51 -19.09
CA ARG A 259 -2.19 -1.48 -20.03
C ARG A 259 -1.50 -0.13 -19.81
N VAL A 260 -1.32 0.27 -18.54
CA VAL A 260 -0.58 1.48 -18.16
C VAL A 260 0.87 1.40 -18.63
N ASN A 261 1.56 0.28 -18.42
CA ASN A 261 2.95 0.13 -18.88
C ASN A 261 3.07 0.07 -20.40
N ALA A 262 2.10 -0.51 -21.10
CA ALA A 262 2.07 -0.46 -22.56
C ALA A 262 1.95 0.98 -23.08
N ALA A 263 1.07 1.80 -22.48
CA ALA A 263 0.93 3.22 -22.82
C ALA A 263 2.18 4.03 -22.43
N ALA A 264 2.76 3.77 -21.25
CA ALA A 264 3.99 4.41 -20.79
C ALA A 264 5.16 4.10 -21.74
N SER A 265 5.31 2.84 -22.16
CA SER A 265 6.33 2.42 -23.12
C SER A 265 6.16 3.13 -24.47
N ALA A 266 4.93 3.20 -24.99
CA ALA A 266 4.62 3.95 -26.22
C ALA A 266 4.95 5.45 -26.09
N ALA A 267 4.84 6.01 -24.89
CA ALA A 267 5.24 7.37 -24.58
C ALA A 267 6.76 7.53 -24.34
N GLY A 268 7.59 6.48 -24.40
CA GLY A 268 9.02 6.53 -24.08
C GLY A 268 9.33 6.64 -22.58
N ILE A 269 8.42 6.19 -21.72
CA ILE A 269 8.56 6.18 -20.25
C ILE A 269 8.91 4.76 -19.81
N GLY A 270 9.88 4.64 -18.90
CA GLY A 270 10.29 3.35 -18.33
C GLY A 270 9.18 2.65 -17.53
N PRO A 271 9.38 1.39 -17.13
CA PRO A 271 8.37 0.60 -16.46
C PRO A 271 7.96 1.24 -15.12
N LEU A 272 6.65 1.43 -14.96
CA LEU A 272 6.03 2.03 -13.79
C LEU A 272 5.47 0.97 -12.85
N GLN A 273 5.47 1.28 -11.56
CA GLN A 273 4.91 0.42 -10.51
C GLN A 273 3.70 1.10 -9.89
N GLY A 274 2.62 0.35 -9.64
CA GLY A 274 1.37 0.94 -9.13
C GLY A 274 1.51 1.67 -7.78
N HIS A 275 2.51 1.34 -6.96
CA HIS A 275 2.80 2.08 -5.73
C HIS A 275 3.32 3.51 -6.00
N GLY A 276 3.93 3.74 -7.17
CA GLY A 276 4.36 5.06 -7.63
C GLY A 276 3.21 6.05 -7.81
N ILE A 277 1.96 5.57 -8.01
CA ILE A 277 0.78 6.44 -8.12
C ILE A 277 0.56 7.20 -6.81
N ARG A 278 0.57 6.49 -5.68
CA ARG A 278 0.37 7.09 -4.36
C ARG A 278 1.56 7.93 -3.92
N ILE A 279 2.78 7.56 -4.31
CA ILE A 279 3.98 8.41 -4.12
C ILE A 279 3.81 9.72 -4.92
N GLY A 280 3.37 9.61 -6.17
CA GLY A 280 3.11 10.73 -7.06
C GLY A 280 2.07 11.70 -6.54
N SER A 281 0.94 11.16 -6.05
CA SER A 281 -0.12 11.95 -5.43
C SER A 281 0.38 12.78 -4.25
N VAL A 282 1.14 12.15 -3.34
CA VAL A 282 1.75 12.86 -2.21
C VAL A 282 2.67 13.95 -2.71
N LEU A 283 3.56 13.63 -3.66
CA LEU A 283 4.47 14.63 -4.23
C LEU A 283 3.71 15.81 -4.84
N GLU A 284 2.68 15.57 -5.64
CA GLU A 284 1.86 16.61 -6.27
C GLU A 284 1.20 17.53 -5.23
N TYR A 285 0.55 16.98 -4.21
CA TYR A 285 -0.05 17.81 -3.16
C TYR A 285 0.98 18.61 -2.36
N MET A 286 2.13 18.00 -2.05
CA MET A 286 3.21 18.70 -1.36
C MET A 286 3.78 19.85 -2.21
N LEU A 287 3.91 19.66 -3.54
CA LEU A 287 4.35 20.70 -4.46
C LEU A 287 3.34 21.85 -4.60
N ARG A 288 2.05 21.58 -4.35
CA ARG A 288 1.00 22.61 -4.24
C ARG A 288 0.99 23.34 -2.89
N GLY A 289 1.94 23.05 -2.00
CA GLY A 289 2.03 23.66 -0.68
C GLY A 289 0.98 23.18 0.31
N ILE A 290 0.32 22.03 0.05
CA ILE A 290 -0.65 21.46 0.99
C ILE A 290 0.08 20.97 2.25
N PRO A 291 -0.38 21.33 3.46
CA PRO A 291 0.22 20.89 4.71
C PRO A 291 0.28 19.36 4.86
N PHE A 292 1.32 18.87 5.55
CA PHE A 292 1.57 17.43 5.72
C PHE A 292 0.40 16.67 6.35
N ASP A 293 -0.25 17.25 7.36
CA ASP A 293 -1.41 16.68 8.04
C ASP A 293 -2.64 16.60 7.13
N VAL A 294 -2.83 17.61 6.26
CA VAL A 294 -3.88 17.59 5.23
C VAL A 294 -3.59 16.51 4.19
N VAL A 295 -2.36 16.39 3.66
CA VAL A 295 -2.01 15.30 2.73
C VAL A 295 -2.15 13.92 3.40
N ARG A 296 -1.79 13.82 4.69
CA ARG A 296 -2.00 12.62 5.50
C ARG A 296 -3.49 12.28 5.62
N ALA A 297 -4.36 13.27 5.78
CA ALA A 297 -5.81 13.09 5.81
C ALA A 297 -6.37 12.67 4.44
N ILE A 298 -5.93 13.30 3.35
CA ILE A 298 -6.34 12.96 1.97
C ILE A 298 -6.06 11.48 1.67
N GLY A 299 -4.85 10.99 1.95
CA GLY A 299 -4.53 9.58 1.74
C GLY A 299 -4.85 8.66 2.93
N ARG A 300 -5.57 9.16 3.94
CA ARG A 300 -6.15 8.35 5.03
C ARG A 300 -5.10 7.57 5.84
N TRP A 301 -3.99 8.23 6.15
CA TRP A 301 -2.94 7.64 6.99
C TRP A 301 -3.20 7.89 8.47
N SER A 302 -3.43 6.82 9.23
CA SER A 302 -3.51 6.89 10.69
C SER A 302 -2.16 6.94 11.40
N SER A 303 -1.05 6.60 10.72
CA SER A 303 0.30 6.55 11.28
C SER A 303 1.34 7.31 10.43
N ASP A 304 2.58 7.36 10.93
CA ASP A 304 3.72 8.02 10.25
C ASP A 304 4.22 7.28 9.01
N ALA A 305 3.55 6.20 8.59
CA ALA A 305 3.80 5.49 7.34
C ALA A 305 3.68 6.41 6.09
N PHE A 306 3.05 7.57 6.23
CA PHE A 306 3.04 8.65 5.23
C PHE A 306 4.46 9.05 4.79
N THR A 307 5.42 9.13 5.72
CA THR A 307 6.81 9.55 5.45
C THR A 307 7.50 8.70 4.38
N LEU A 308 7.12 7.43 4.25
CA LEU A 308 7.65 6.52 3.23
C LEU A 308 7.33 6.95 1.79
N TYR A 309 6.32 7.80 1.61
CA TYR A 309 5.86 8.31 0.31
C TYR A 309 6.52 9.63 -0.07
N LEU A 310 7.22 10.30 0.85
CA LEU A 310 7.92 11.55 0.56
C LEU A 310 9.09 11.32 -0.40
N ARG A 311 9.12 12.10 -1.47
CA ARG A 311 10.19 12.14 -2.48
C ARG A 311 10.55 13.59 -2.75
N LYS A 312 11.73 13.82 -3.31
CA LYS A 312 12.22 15.17 -3.66
C LYS A 312 12.15 16.15 -2.47
N HIS A 313 12.64 15.73 -1.29
CA HIS A 313 12.61 16.53 -0.06
C HIS A 313 13.15 17.94 -0.24
N ALA A 314 14.26 18.12 -0.96
CA ALA A 314 14.82 19.44 -1.25
C ALA A 314 13.82 20.34 -1.99
N THR A 315 13.07 19.81 -2.97
CA THR A 315 12.05 20.57 -3.70
C THR A 315 10.84 20.89 -2.83
N ILE A 316 10.37 19.92 -2.03
CA ILE A 316 9.24 20.14 -1.10
C ILE A 316 9.59 21.19 -0.04
N LEU A 317 10.83 21.18 0.45
CA LEU A 317 11.31 22.08 1.50
C LEU A 317 11.82 23.41 0.95
N ALA A 318 12.11 23.51 -0.35
CA ALA A 318 12.64 24.70 -0.99
C ALA A 318 11.89 25.99 -0.58
N PRO A 319 10.54 26.04 -0.59
CA PRO A 319 9.81 27.26 -0.19
C PRO A 319 10.04 27.69 1.27
N TYR A 320 10.45 26.79 2.15
CA TYR A 320 10.63 27.02 3.59
C TYR A 320 12.07 27.37 3.98
N ILE A 321 13.04 27.01 3.14
CA ILE A 321 14.48 27.20 3.41
C ILE A 321 15.09 28.36 2.63
N GLN A 322 14.26 29.18 1.97
CA GLN A 322 14.71 30.44 1.37
C GLN A 322 15.00 31.48 2.45
N ASN A 323 15.86 32.46 2.13
CA ASN A 323 16.14 33.62 3.00
C ASN A 323 14.87 34.38 3.41
N SER A 324 13.83 34.31 2.58
CA SER A 324 12.47 34.73 2.92
C SER A 324 11.50 33.62 2.47
N PRO A 325 10.90 32.87 3.40
CA PRO A 325 9.97 31.80 3.06
C PRO A 325 8.84 32.30 2.17
N ILE A 326 8.59 31.59 1.07
CA ILE A 326 7.67 32.02 0.00
C ILE A 326 6.20 31.75 0.38
N LEU A 327 5.97 30.89 1.37
CA LEU A 327 4.65 30.50 1.85
C LEU A 327 4.35 31.14 3.22
N GLU A 328 4.00 32.43 3.25
CA GLU A 328 3.32 33.09 4.39
C GLU A 328 2.10 33.85 3.84
N PRO A 329 0.84 33.56 4.27
CA PRO A 329 0.43 33.38 5.67
C PRO A 329 -0.44 32.14 6.00
N PHE A 330 -0.64 31.15 5.12
CA PHE A 330 -1.60 30.05 5.36
C PHE A 330 -1.02 28.71 5.86
N THR A 331 0.29 28.59 6.04
CA THR A 331 1.00 27.30 6.21
C THR A 331 1.62 27.08 7.60
N ARG A 332 1.20 27.83 8.63
CA ARG A 332 1.80 27.74 9.99
C ARG A 332 1.57 26.43 10.77
N ILE A 333 1.10 25.36 10.13
CA ILE A 333 0.99 24.05 10.77
C ILE A 333 1.56 22.98 9.84
N ALA A 334 2.29 22.04 10.46
CA ALA A 334 2.68 20.74 9.92
C ALA A 334 4.07 20.65 9.29
N MET A 335 5.11 20.65 10.13
CA MET A 335 6.23 19.72 9.94
C MET A 335 6.00 18.55 10.92
N PRO A 336 6.15 17.28 10.49
CA PRO A 336 6.19 16.16 11.44
C PRO A 336 7.29 16.43 12.47
N ARG A 337 7.06 16.11 13.75
CA ARG A 337 8.15 16.13 14.74
C ARG A 337 9.25 15.20 14.24
N THR A 338 10.42 15.74 13.94
CA THR A 338 11.62 14.94 13.67
C THR A 338 11.90 14.11 14.91
N ARG A 339 11.91 12.77 14.77
CA ARG A 339 12.43 11.88 15.80
C ARG A 339 13.95 11.94 15.81
#